data_AF-A0A7V4YY19-F1
#
_entry.id   AF-A0A7V4YY19-F1
#
_cell.length_a   1.000
_cell.length_b   1.000
_cell.length_c   1.000
_cell.angle_alpha   90.00
_cell.angle_beta   90.00
_cell.angle_gamma   90.00
#
_symmetry.space_group_name_H-M   'P 1'
#
loop_
_entity.id
_entity.type
_entity.pdbx_description
1 polymer ?
#
loop_
_entity_poly.entity_id
_entity_poly.type
_entity_poly.pdbx_seq_one_letter_code
_entity_poly.pdbx_strand_id
1 'polypeptide(L)'
;MYVRLLFFGILCFASWTANAQQPDTLLILPDSVKAVVQDSAASRKQFFLKRFFAKDYPNPRRAALLGFILPGAGQVYNKKWWKLPIVYGALGTALYFEIDNIKQYRELRDNYKWLVDG
;
A
#
# COMPACT_ATOMS: atom_id res chain seq x y z
N MET A 1 -2.48 -6.45 32.15
CA MET A 1 -1.14 -5.99 31.72
C MET A 1 -0.94 -6.06 30.21
N TYR A 2 -1.44 -7.10 29.53
CA TYR A 2 -1.28 -7.29 28.07
C TYR A 2 -1.96 -6.25 27.17
N VAL A 3 -3.10 -5.68 27.56
CA VAL A 3 -3.81 -4.67 26.74
C VAL A 3 -2.98 -3.39 26.54
N ARG A 4 -2.22 -2.96 27.55
CA ARG A 4 -1.34 -1.77 27.45
C ARG A 4 -0.11 -2.03 26.58
N LEU A 5 0.41 -3.25 26.59
CA LEU A 5 1.50 -3.71 25.71
C LEU A 5 1.04 -3.82 24.25
N LEU A 6 -0.20 -4.25 24.02
CA LEU A 6 -0.81 -4.30 22.68
C LEU A 6 -0.99 -2.90 22.09
N PHE A 7 -1.50 -1.94 22.89
CA PHE A 7 -1.64 -0.55 22.46
C PHE A 7 -0.29 0.11 22.13
N PHE A 8 0.75 -0.12 22.95
CA PHE A 8 2.10 0.38 22.65
C PHE A 8 2.72 -0.28 21.41
N GLY A 9 2.50 -1.59 21.22
CA GLY A 9 2.96 -2.32 20.03
C GLY A 9 2.33 -1.78 18.75
N ILE A 10 1.02 -1.50 18.75
CA ILE A 10 0.30 -0.92 17.59
C ILE A 10 0.81 0.49 17.28
N LEU A 11 1.03 1.33 18.29
CA LEU A 11 1.57 2.68 18.12
C LEU A 11 2.99 2.67 17.54
N CYS A 12 3.86 1.78 18.03
CA CYS A 12 5.22 1.63 17.49
C CYS A 12 5.23 1.12 16.04
N PHE A 13 4.33 0.20 15.69
CA PHE A 13 4.20 -0.31 14.32
C PHE A 13 3.68 0.77 13.36
N ALA A 14 2.76 1.63 13.81
CA ALA A 14 2.27 2.76 13.03
C ALA A 14 3.36 3.82 12.79
N SER A 15 4.21 4.11 13.78
CA SER A 15 5.36 5.00 13.61
C SER A 15 6.43 4.44 12.67
N TRP A 16 6.59 3.11 12.62
CA TRP A 16 7.53 2.44 11.72
C TRP A 16 7.05 2.47 10.25
N THR A 17 5.74 2.33 10.01
CA THR A 17 5.16 2.43 8.66
C THR A 17 5.12 3.86 8.13
N ALA A 18 5.00 4.86 9.01
CA ALA A 18 5.09 6.28 8.64
C ALA A 18 6.45 6.65 8.02
N ASN A 19 7.55 6.06 8.51
CA ASN A 19 8.89 6.26 7.95
C ASN A 19 9.21 5.42 6.69
N ALA A 20 8.37 4.42 6.37
CA ALA A 20 8.54 3.59 5.17
C ALA A 20 7.94 4.22 3.89
N GLN A 21 7.27 5.36 4.02
CA GLN A 21 6.67 6.11 2.93
C GLN A 21 7.67 7.13 2.35
N GLN A 22 8.73 6.66 1.67
CA GLN A 22 9.62 7.57 0.93
C GLN A 22 8.93 8.05 -0.37
N PRO A 23 8.70 9.37 -0.55
CA PRO A 23 8.41 9.91 -1.88
C PRO A 23 9.69 9.83 -2.70
N ASP A 24 9.76 8.89 -3.64
CA ASP A 24 10.88 8.76 -4.56
C ASP A 24 10.87 9.91 -5.55
N THR A 25 11.43 11.07 -5.17
CA THR A 25 12.24 11.88 -6.08
C THR A 25 13.12 12.86 -5.33
N LEU A 26 14.40 12.52 -5.15
CA LEU A 26 15.52 13.46 -5.17
C LEU A 26 16.72 12.75 -5.79
N LEU A 27 16.73 12.62 -7.13
CA LEU A 27 18.02 12.60 -7.81
C LEU A 27 18.51 14.05 -7.78
N ILE A 28 19.33 14.34 -6.78
CA ILE A 28 20.25 15.46 -6.82
C ILE A 28 21.15 15.19 -8.04
N LEU A 29 21.01 15.98 -9.09
CA LEU A 29 22.07 16.16 -10.05
C LEU A 29 23.00 17.23 -9.45
N PRO A 30 24.20 16.88 -8.97
CA PRO A 30 25.20 17.88 -8.74
C PRO A 30 25.75 18.24 -10.12
N ASP A 31 25.36 19.38 -10.65
CA ASP A 31 26.29 20.12 -11.49
C ASP A 31 25.97 21.63 -11.50
N SER A 32 26.78 22.31 -10.69
CA SER A 32 27.49 23.53 -11.06
C SER A 32 26.72 24.86 -11.10
N VAL A 33 26.59 25.46 -9.90
CA VAL A 33 27.14 26.78 -9.54
C VAL A 33 26.63 28.07 -10.25
N LYS A 34 25.79 28.06 -11.30
CA LYS A 34 25.45 29.31 -12.02
C LYS A 34 24.10 29.99 -11.72
N ALA A 35 23.30 29.53 -10.77
CA ALA A 35 21.98 30.12 -10.49
C ALA A 35 21.88 30.76 -9.10
N VAL A 36 22.87 31.58 -8.74
CA VAL A 36 22.76 32.50 -7.60
C VAL A 36 22.29 33.84 -8.17
N VAL A 37 21.03 34.20 -7.92
CA VAL A 37 20.54 35.51 -7.40
C VAL A 37 19.13 35.92 -7.88
N GLN A 38 18.68 35.66 -9.11
CA GLN A 38 17.38 36.19 -9.55
C GLN A 38 16.30 35.10 -9.59
N ASP A 39 15.22 35.25 -8.81
CA ASP A 39 13.95 34.49 -8.87
C ASP A 39 13.87 33.08 -8.24
N SER A 40 14.34 32.91 -7.00
CA SER A 40 14.16 31.65 -6.26
C SER A 40 12.70 31.28 -5.95
N ALA A 41 11.77 32.23 -5.88
CA ALA A 41 10.35 31.96 -5.58
C ALA A 41 9.52 31.68 -6.85
N ALA A 42 9.69 32.49 -7.89
CA ALA A 42 8.98 32.33 -9.16
C ALA A 42 9.48 31.09 -9.93
N SER A 43 10.80 30.86 -9.98
CA SER A 43 11.39 29.68 -10.61
C SER A 43 11.01 28.39 -9.88
N ARG A 44 10.96 28.40 -8.54
CA ARG A 44 10.46 27.26 -7.74
C ARG A 44 8.98 26.95 -8.04
N LYS A 45 8.14 27.97 -8.14
CA LYS A 45 6.72 27.82 -8.49
C LYS A 45 6.55 27.31 -9.93
N GLN A 46 7.34 27.84 -10.87
CA GLN A 46 7.34 27.41 -12.27
C GLN A 46 7.86 26.00 -12.46
N PHE A 47 8.92 25.59 -11.75
CA PHE A 47 9.44 24.23 -11.74
C PHE A 47 8.44 23.25 -11.13
N PHE A 48 7.80 23.63 -10.02
CA PHE A 48 6.73 22.87 -9.39
C PHE A 48 5.53 22.68 -10.34
N LEU A 49 5.05 23.77 -10.97
CA LEU A 49 3.97 23.72 -11.95
C LEU A 49 4.36 22.87 -13.16
N LYS A 50 5.55 23.06 -13.72
CA LYS A 50 6.04 22.29 -14.88
C LYS A 50 6.15 20.81 -14.57
N ARG A 51 6.45 20.43 -13.32
CA ARG A 51 6.52 19.04 -12.86
C ARG A 51 5.15 18.43 -12.57
N PHE A 52 4.22 19.20 -12.03
CA PHE A 52 2.82 18.77 -11.87
C PHE A 52 2.09 18.61 -13.21
N PHE A 53 2.39 19.48 -14.18
CA PHE A 53 1.83 19.44 -15.54
C PHE A 53 2.76 18.75 -16.54
N ALA A 54 3.85 18.11 -16.08
CA ALA A 54 4.68 17.28 -16.94
C ALA A 54 3.85 16.10 -17.45
N LYS A 55 3.75 16.00 -18.77
CA LYS A 55 2.91 15.05 -19.50
C LYS A 55 3.18 13.57 -19.14
N ASP A 56 4.34 13.28 -18.55
CA ASP A 56 4.83 11.93 -18.27
C ASP A 56 4.51 11.41 -16.86
N TYR A 57 3.79 12.19 -16.03
CA TYR A 57 3.40 11.73 -14.69
C TYR A 57 2.21 10.74 -14.76
N PRO A 58 2.27 9.58 -14.08
CA PRO A 58 1.16 8.63 -14.04
C PRO A 58 -0.11 9.34 -13.56
N ASN A 59 -1.17 9.27 -14.36
CA ASN A 59 -2.40 10.01 -14.08
C ASN A 59 -3.00 9.53 -12.75
N PRO A 60 -3.14 10.40 -11.72
CA PRO A 60 -3.57 9.99 -10.39
C PRO A 60 -5.02 9.46 -10.38
N ARG A 61 -5.88 9.94 -11.27
CA ARG A 61 -7.24 9.39 -11.42
C ARG A 61 -7.19 7.96 -11.93
N ARG A 62 -6.30 7.65 -12.87
CA ARG A 62 -6.11 6.28 -13.37
C ARG A 62 -5.53 5.38 -12.29
N ALA A 63 -4.55 5.84 -11.53
CA ALA A 63 -3.98 5.09 -10.41
C ALA A 63 -5.03 4.78 -9.32
N ALA A 64 -5.87 5.77 -8.99
CA ALA A 64 -6.97 5.61 -8.03
C ALA A 64 -8.02 4.61 -8.54
N LEU A 65 -8.45 4.73 -9.81
CA LEU A 65 -9.40 3.80 -10.42
C LEU A 65 -8.85 2.37 -10.49
N LEU A 66 -7.59 2.20 -10.89
CA LEU A 66 -6.92 0.90 -10.91
C LEU A 66 -6.83 0.30 -9.51
N GLY A 67 -6.40 1.09 -8.51
CA GLY A 67 -6.31 0.64 -7.11
C GLY A 67 -7.66 0.33 -6.46
N PHE A 68 -8.74 0.93 -6.95
CA PHE A 68 -10.09 0.64 -6.47
C PHE A 68 -10.61 -0.71 -6.97
N ILE A 69 -10.28 -1.09 -8.20
CA ILE A 69 -10.73 -2.36 -8.81
C ILE A 69 -9.94 -3.54 -8.25
N LEU A 70 -8.60 -3.40 -8.14
CA LEU A 70 -7.74 -4.45 -7.64
C LEU A 70 -6.81 -3.94 -6.55
N PRO A 71 -6.73 -4.62 -5.39
CA PRO A 71 -5.81 -4.25 -4.34
C PRO A 71 -4.37 -4.32 -4.87
N GLY A 72 -3.68 -3.17 -4.88
CA GLY A 72 -2.30 -3.06 -5.37
C GLY A 72 -2.13 -2.66 -6.84
N ALA A 73 -3.18 -2.59 -7.66
CA ALA A 73 -3.04 -2.22 -9.07
C ALA A 73 -2.62 -0.75 -9.30
N GLY A 74 -2.98 0.16 -8.39
CA GLY A 74 -2.43 1.52 -8.40
C GLY A 74 -0.91 1.55 -8.10
N GLN A 75 -0.41 0.57 -7.35
CA GLN A 75 1.02 0.43 -7.06
C GLN A 75 1.78 -0.19 -8.25
N VAL A 76 1.15 -1.11 -8.98
CA VAL A 76 1.64 -1.62 -10.28
C VAL A 76 1.79 -0.49 -11.29
N TYR A 77 0.79 0.39 -11.39
CA TYR A 77 0.83 1.54 -12.28
C TYR A 77 1.98 2.51 -11.94
N ASN A 78 2.31 2.63 -10.65
CA ASN A 78 3.45 3.42 -10.16
C ASN A 78 4.80 2.65 -10.15
N LYS A 79 4.86 1.46 -10.79
CA LYS A 79 6.04 0.57 -10.85
C LYS A 79 6.60 0.13 -9.48
N LYS A 80 5.79 0.14 -8.42
CA LYS A 80 6.18 -0.30 -7.07
C LYS A 80 5.67 -1.71 -6.77
N TRP A 81 6.19 -2.69 -7.52
CA TRP A 81 5.73 -4.10 -7.52
C TRP A 81 6.10 -4.89 -6.25
N TRP A 82 7.14 -4.47 -5.53
CA TRP A 82 7.67 -5.22 -4.38
C TRP A 82 6.66 -5.39 -3.22
N LYS A 83 5.60 -4.58 -3.18
CA LYS A 83 4.54 -4.65 -2.17
C LYS A 83 3.44 -5.66 -2.50
N LEU A 84 3.37 -6.15 -3.75
CA LEU A 84 2.37 -7.13 -4.19
C LEU A 84 2.44 -8.45 -3.42
N PRO A 85 3.61 -9.09 -3.19
CA PRO A 85 3.67 -10.37 -2.51
C PRO A 85 3.07 -10.32 -1.10
N ILE A 86 3.22 -9.19 -0.40
CA ILE A 86 2.66 -9.00 0.95
C ILE A 86 1.14 -8.91 0.89
N VAL A 87 0.59 -8.09 -0.02
CA VAL A 87 -0.86 -7.91 -0.17
C VAL A 87 -1.53 -9.22 -0.61
N TYR A 88 -0.97 -9.89 -1.60
CA TYR A 88 -1.49 -11.16 -2.10
C TYR A 88 -1.28 -12.31 -1.10
N GLY A 89 -0.20 -12.30 -0.33
CA GLY A 89 0.02 -13.22 0.77
C GLY A 89 -1.08 -13.09 1.83
N ALA A 90 -1.36 -11.87 2.30
CA ALA A 90 -2.40 -11.63 3.29
C ALA A 90 -3.81 -12.04 2.78
N LEU A 91 -4.15 -11.67 1.54
CA LEU A 91 -5.42 -12.06 0.91
C LEU A 91 -5.52 -13.59 0.75
N GLY A 92 -4.45 -14.24 0.28
CA GLY A 92 -4.40 -15.69 0.10
C GLY A 92 -4.55 -16.43 1.42
N THR A 93 -3.85 -16.00 2.47
CA THR A 93 -3.97 -16.57 3.82
C THR A 93 -5.39 -16.41 4.37
N ALA A 94 -5.99 -15.23 4.24
CA ALA A 94 -7.36 -14.99 4.70
C ALA A 94 -8.38 -15.91 4.00
N LEU A 95 -8.27 -16.03 2.67
CA LEU A 95 -9.13 -16.92 1.88
C LEU A 95 -8.94 -18.40 2.25
N TYR A 96 -7.69 -18.82 2.45
CA TYR A 96 -7.38 -20.19 2.85
C TYR A 96 -8.05 -20.56 4.18
N PHE A 97 -7.90 -19.69 5.20
CA PHE A 97 -8.54 -19.91 6.50
C PHE A 97 -10.06 -19.95 6.40
N GLU A 98 -10.69 -19.07 5.60
CA GLU A 98 -12.14 -19.08 5.42
C GLU A 98 -12.63 -20.41 4.83
N ILE A 99 -11.98 -20.89 3.77
CA ILE A 99 -12.32 -22.16 3.12
C ILE A 99 -12.17 -23.33 4.11
N ASP A 100 -11.08 -23.34 4.87
CA ASP A 100 -10.80 -24.39 5.84
C ASP A 100 -11.86 -24.41 6.97
N ASN A 101 -12.22 -23.25 7.51
CA ASN A 101 -13.27 -23.14 8.53
C ASN A 101 -14.62 -23.62 8.00
N ILE A 102 -15.00 -23.27 6.77
CA ILE A 102 -16.25 -23.73 6.16
C ILE A 102 -16.25 -25.26 6.00
N LYS A 103 -15.12 -25.87 5.62
CA LYS A 103 -15.01 -27.32 5.50
C LYS A 103 -15.21 -28.00 6.85
N GLN A 104 -14.49 -27.55 7.88
CA GLN A 104 -14.60 -28.09 9.23
C GLN A 104 -16.04 -27.97 9.78
N TYR A 105 -16.68 -26.81 9.56
CA TYR A 105 -18.07 -26.62 9.95
C TYR A 105 -19.03 -27.60 9.26
N ARG A 106 -18.84 -27.86 7.96
CA ARG A 106 -19.68 -28.81 7.21
C ARG A 106 -19.47 -30.24 7.72
N GLU A 107 -18.24 -30.68 7.92
CA GLU A 107 -17.94 -32.01 8.48
C GLU A 107 -18.57 -32.21 9.87
N LEU A 108 -18.39 -31.26 10.78
CA LEU A 108 -18.96 -31.33 12.12
C LEU A 108 -20.49 -31.40 12.09
N ARG A 109 -21.11 -30.59 11.24
CA ARG A 109 -22.56 -30.58 11.06
C ARG A 109 -23.06 -31.91 10.48
N ASP A 110 -22.38 -32.45 9.49
CA ASP A 110 -22.80 -33.68 8.81
C ASP A 110 -22.61 -34.90 9.72
N ASN A 111 -21.53 -34.94 10.52
CA ASN A 111 -21.33 -35.94 11.58
C ASN A 111 -22.42 -35.85 12.66
N TYR A 112 -22.78 -34.64 13.09
CA TYR A 112 -23.86 -34.46 14.07
C TYR A 112 -25.20 -34.96 13.52
N LYS A 113 -25.54 -34.63 12.28
CA LYS A 113 -26.75 -35.14 11.62
C LYS A 113 -26.75 -36.66 11.54
N TRP A 114 -25.62 -37.27 11.19
CA TRP A 114 -25.51 -38.73 11.15
C TRP A 114 -25.72 -39.39 12.52
N LEU A 115 -25.27 -38.75 13.62
CA LEU A 115 -25.47 -39.26 14.97
C LEU A 115 -26.91 -39.12 15.48
N VAL A 116 -27.68 -38.16 14.96
CA VAL A 116 -29.05 -37.86 15.41
C VAL A 116 -30.10 -38.56 14.54
N ASP A 117 -29.89 -38.58 13.23
CA ASP A 117 -30.83 -39.10 12.24
C ASP A 117 -30.51 -40.55 11.81
N GLY A 118 -29.38 -41.11 12.27
CA GLY A 118 -28.88 -42.46 11.97
C GLY A 118 -29.32 -43.53 12.98
#